data_AF-A0A1G8K0P9-F1
#
_entry.id   AF-A0A1G8K0P9-F1
#
_cell.length_a   1.000
_cell.length_b   1.000
_cell.length_c   1.000
_cell.angle_alpha   90.00
_cell.angle_beta   90.00
_cell.angle_gamma   90.00
#
_symmetry.space_group_name_H-M   'P 1'
#
loop_
_entity.id
_entity.type
_entity.pdbx_description
1 polymer ?
#
loop_
_entity_poly.entity_id
_entity_poly.type
_entity_poly.pdbx_seq_one_letter_code
_entity_poly.pdbx_strand_id
1 'polypeptide(L)' 'MKYVLPLILLASPAAAHPGAHLHPHDGGLWLLGVSALTIALAGYVAFGRRK' A
#
# COMPACT_ATOMS: atom_id res chain seq x y z
N MET A 1 6.34 19.35 -14.19
CA MET A 1 4.87 19.31 -13.97
C MET A 1 4.20 18.01 -14.45
N LYS A 2 4.83 17.23 -15.34
CA LYS A 2 4.30 15.97 -15.90
C LYS A 2 4.14 14.79 -14.93
N TYR A 3 4.72 14.86 -13.72
CA TYR A 3 4.62 13.81 -12.69
C TYR A 3 3.76 14.19 -11.49
N VAL A 4 3.18 15.39 -11.49
CA VAL A 4 2.36 15.89 -10.37
C VAL A 4 0.94 15.32 -10.44
N LEU A 5 0.44 15.08 -11.65
CA LEU A 5 -0.90 14.54 -11.90
C LEU A 5 -1.17 13.17 -11.25
N PRO A 6 -0.28 12.15 -11.32
CA PRO A 6 -0.52 10.89 -10.62
C PRO A 6 -0.48 11.04 -9.09
N LEU A 7 0.32 11.98 -8.56
CA LEU A 7 0.36 12.24 -7.11
C LEU A 7 -0.94 12.88 -6.59
N ILE A 8 -1.59 13.72 -7.40
CA ILE A 8 -2.91 14.30 -7.09
C ILE A 8 -4.02 13.25 -7.19
N LEU A 9 -3.90 12.25 -8.08
CA LEU A 9 -4.90 11.17 -8.19
C LEU A 9 -4.73 10.09 -7.10
N LEU A 10 -3.55 10.00 -6.47
CA LEU A 10 -3.25 9.09 -5.36
C LEU A 10 -3.53 9.71 -3.98
N ALA A 11 -3.69 11.03 -3.89
CA ALA A 11 -4.32 11.72 -2.78
C ALA A 11 -5.81 11.91 -3.15
N SER A 12 -6.80 11.22 -2.59
CA SER A 12 -6.93 10.88 -1.18
C SER A 12 -8.32 10.27 -0.95
N PRO A 13 -8.44 8.99 -0.56
CA PRO A 13 -9.68 8.48 0.03
C PRO A 13 -10.03 9.19 1.36
N ALA A 14 -9.01 9.75 2.03
CA ALA A 14 -9.12 10.38 3.35
C ALA A 14 -9.58 11.85 3.33
N ALA A 15 -9.57 12.55 2.18
CA ALA A 15 -9.89 13.98 2.13
C ALA A 15 -11.32 14.31 1.69
N ALA A 16 -12.17 13.31 1.46
CA ALA A 16 -13.46 13.54 0.83
C ALA A 16 -14.65 13.75 1.79
N HIS A 17 -14.54 13.47 3.10
CA HIS A 17 -15.73 13.55 3.98
C HIS A 17 -15.43 14.00 5.43
N PRO A 18 -16.17 14.98 6.00
CA PRO A 18 -16.26 15.15 7.44
C PRO A 18 -17.12 14.02 8.05
N GLY A 19 -16.54 13.19 8.92
CA GLY A 19 -17.23 12.08 9.59
C GLY A 19 -16.28 11.24 10.45
N ALA A 20 -16.83 10.50 11.41
CA ALA A 20 -16.05 9.59 12.25
C ALA A 20 -15.41 8.50 11.39
N HIS A 21 -14.08 8.50 11.30
CA HIS A 21 -13.31 7.44 10.64
C HIS A 21 -13.23 6.23 11.59
N LEU A 22 -14.36 5.54 11.76
CA LEU A 22 -14.38 4.28 12.49
C LEU A 22 -13.58 3.26 11.69
N HIS A 23 -12.45 2.82 12.23
CA HIS A 23 -11.66 1.73 11.65
C HIS A 23 -12.51 0.45 11.74
N PRO A 24 -12.96 -0.15 10.63
CA PRO A 24 -13.79 -1.35 10.70
C PRO A 24 -12.89 -2.56 11.02
N HIS A 25 -12.76 -2.89 12.32
CA HIS A 25 -12.07 -4.07 12.85
C HIS A 25 -10.55 -4.13 12.55
N ASP A 26 -9.77 -4.65 13.53
CA ASP A 26 -8.29 -4.67 13.56
C ASP A 26 -7.59 -4.48 12.21
N GLY A 27 -7.05 -3.28 12.01
CA GLY A 27 -6.15 -2.94 10.90
C GLY A 27 -4.84 -3.72 10.90
N GLY A 28 -4.76 -4.90 11.51
CA GLY A 28 -3.62 -5.80 11.40
C GLY A 28 -3.60 -6.57 10.09
N LEU A 29 -4.75 -6.85 9.47
CA LEU A 29 -4.80 -7.72 8.29
C LEU A 29 -4.10 -7.11 7.07
N TRP A 30 -4.14 -5.79 6.90
CA TRP A 30 -3.39 -5.14 5.82
C TRP A 30 -1.87 -5.21 6.05
N LEU A 31 -1.42 -5.17 7.31
CA LEU A 31 -0.01 -5.37 7.66
C LEU A 31 0.46 -6.78 7.28
N LEU A 32 -0.38 -7.80 7.49
CA LEU A 32 -0.09 -9.16 7.02
C LEU A 32 0.05 -9.21 5.50
N GLY A 33 -0.87 -8.58 4.77
CA GLY A 33 -0.82 -8.51 3.30
C GLY A 33 0.44 -7.81 2.79
N VAL A 34 0.78 -6.63 3.33
CA VAL A 34 1.99 -5.88 2.96
C VAL A 34 3.26 -6.66 3.32
N SER A 35 3.29 -7.32 4.49
CA SER A 35 4.42 -8.13 4.91
C SER A 35 4.64 -9.33 3.98
N ALA A 36 3.57 -10.04 3.62
CA ALA A 36 3.63 -11.17 2.71
C ALA A 36 4.15 -10.77 1.31
N LEU A 37 3.65 -9.67 0.75
CA LEU A 37 4.12 -9.13 -0.53
C LEU A 37 5.60 -8.72 -0.47
N THR A 38 6.03 -8.12 0.64
CA THR A 38 7.42 -7.69 0.82
C THR A 38 8.37 -8.89 0.88
N ILE A 39 8.02 -9.94 1.62
CA ILE A 39 8.79 -11.18 1.71
C ILE A 39 8.89 -11.85 0.34
N ALA A 40 7.77 -11.94 -0.40
CA ALA A 40 7.75 -12.53 -1.73
C ALA A 40 8.67 -11.76 -2.71
N LEU A 41 8.62 -10.42 -2.68
CA LEU A 41 9.47 -9.58 -3.50
C LEU A 41 10.96 -9.74 -3.14
N ALA A 42 11.29 -9.75 -1.84
CA ALA A 42 12.66 -9.96 -1.38
C ALA A 42 13.19 -11.33 -1.83
N GLY A 43 12.38 -12.38 -1.70
CA GLY A 43 12.71 -13.72 -2.20
C GLY A 43 12.92 -13.75 -3.71
N TYR A 44 12.04 -13.11 -4.48
CA TYR A 44 12.18 -13.00 -5.93
C TYR A 44 13.49 -12.29 -6.32
N VAL A 45 13.86 -11.19 -5.67
CA VAL A 45 15.11 -10.48 -5.96
C VAL A 45 16.34 -11.30 -5.56
N ALA A 46 16.31 -11.93 -4.37
CA ALA A 46 17.44 -12.66 -3.83
C ALA A 46 17.73 -13.98 -4.56
N PHE A 47 16.68 -14.69 -5.00
CA PHE A 47 16.79 -16.04 -5.58
C PHE A 47 16.38 -16.11 -7.05
N GLY A 48 15.46 -15.24 -7.51
CA GLY A 48 15.03 -15.20 -8.91
C GLY A 48 16.10 -14.71 -9.88
N ARG A 49 17.12 -13.99 -9.38
CA ARG A 49 18.29 -13.57 -10.16
C ARG A 49 19.43 -14.60 -10.20
N ARG A 50 19.26 -15.75 -9.56
CA ARG A 50 20.27 -16.83 -9.49
C ARG A 50 20.04 -17.95 -10.50
N LYS A 51 19.07 -17.77 -11.41
CA LYS A 51 18.92 -18.55 -12.64
C LYS A 51 19.34 -17.69 -13.81
#